data_AF-A0A4Q2YEM0-F1
#
_entry.id   AF-A0A4Q2YEM0-F1
#
_cell.length_a   1.000
_cell.length_b   1.000
_cell.length_c   1.000
_cell.angle_alpha   90.00
_cell.angle_beta   90.00
_cell.angle_gamma   90.00
#
_symmetry.space_group_name_H-M   'P 1'
#
loop_
_entity.id
_entity.type
_entity.pdbx_description
1 polymer ?
#
loop_
_entity_poly.entity_id
_entity_poly.type
_entity_poly.pdbx_seq_one_letter_code
_entity_poly.pdbx_strand_id
1 'polypeptide(L)'
;MLPLTYAIRNLFRDKSRLAQTVGGSALVVLLVMAAAALNGGMKQVLSASGSARNAILLGAGSEESIQRSEIAERTAGIASAAVAGVSQTLGSPAVSTEIHYMTYLEVAGKSKAQALFRGVTPAALQVHPEVRLLAGTFPQAGEIMVGKLAFRYQGSSKHLSRAFATA
;
A
#
# COMPACT_ATOMS: atom_id res chain seq x y z
N MET A 1 -32.04 20.84 47.06
CA MET A 1 -31.68 20.00 45.90
C MET A 1 -32.94 19.84 45.06
N LEU A 2 -33.03 20.49 43.89
CA LEU A 2 -34.19 20.32 43.01
C LEU A 2 -34.18 18.88 42.44
N PRO A 3 -35.31 18.15 42.45
CA PRO A 3 -35.31 16.77 42.01
C PRO A 3 -34.99 16.68 40.52
N LEU A 4 -34.04 15.82 40.15
CA LEU A 4 -33.63 15.54 38.76
C LEU A 4 -34.83 15.17 37.86
N THR A 5 -35.86 14.58 38.46
CA THR A 5 -37.14 14.23 37.85
C THR A 5 -37.90 15.42 37.26
N TYR A 6 -37.79 16.61 37.86
CA TYR A 6 -38.43 17.83 37.33
C TYR A 6 -37.70 18.37 36.10
N ALA A 7 -36.37 18.33 36.09
CA ALA A 7 -35.59 18.77 34.94
C ALA A 7 -35.87 17.90 33.70
N ILE A 8 -35.91 16.57 33.88
CA ILE A 8 -36.21 15.62 32.80
C ILE A 8 -37.62 15.83 32.26
N ARG A 9 -38.63 15.98 33.14
CA ARG A 9 -40.02 16.19 32.70
C ARG A 9 -40.20 17.51 31.97
N ASN A 10 -39.49 18.56 32.39
CA ASN A 10 -39.51 19.85 31.70
C ASN A 10 -38.85 19.77 30.31
N LEU A 11 -37.79 18.97 30.17
CA LEU A 11 -37.08 18.76 28.91
C LEU A 11 -37.96 18.05 27.87
N PHE A 12 -38.78 17.09 28.28
CA PHE A 12 -39.72 16.37 27.40
C PHE A 12 -40.97 17.19 27.04
N ARG A 13 -41.15 18.38 27.62
CA ARG A 13 -42.30 19.26 27.32
C ARG A 13 -42.23 19.83 25.90
N ASP A 14 -41.03 20.05 25.38
CA ASP A 14 -40.78 20.58 24.04
C ASP A 14 -39.84 19.66 23.25
N LYS A 15 -40.39 18.52 22.82
CA LYS A 15 -39.66 17.42 22.18
C LYS A 15 -38.93 17.85 20.90
N SER A 16 -39.47 18.82 20.17
CA SER A 16 -38.88 19.32 18.92
C SER A 16 -37.58 20.08 19.19
N ARG A 17 -37.61 21.03 20.13
CA ARG A 17 -36.43 21.79 20.54
C ARG A 17 -35.35 20.89 21.14
N LEU A 18 -35.76 19.92 21.97
CA LEU A 18 -34.84 18.91 22.50
C LEU A 18 -34.18 18.09 21.39
N ALA A 19 -34.96 17.59 20.43
CA ALA A 19 -34.45 16.79 19.32
C ALA A 19 -33.49 17.58 18.42
N GLN A 20 -33.79 18.86 18.14
CA GLN A 20 -32.89 19.71 17.35
C GLN A 20 -31.56 19.98 18.05
N THR A 21 -31.57 20.32 19.34
CA THR A 21 -30.33 20.59 20.08
C THR A 21 -29.50 19.31 20.25
N VAL A 22 -30.12 18.20 20.66
CA VAL A 22 -29.43 16.91 20.82
C VAL A 22 -28.95 16.40 19.48
N GLY A 23 -29.76 16.47 18.43
CA GLY A 23 -29.41 16.05 17.07
C GLY A 23 -28.28 16.88 16.49
N GLY A 24 -28.32 18.20 16.65
CA GLY A 24 -27.25 19.11 16.22
C GLY A 24 -25.93 18.81 16.94
N SER A 25 -25.95 18.69 18.26
CA SER A 25 -24.75 18.33 19.04
C SER A 25 -24.24 16.93 18.69
N ALA A 26 -25.13 15.94 18.52
CA ALA A 26 -24.74 14.59 18.13
C ALA A 26 -24.11 14.54 16.73
N LEU A 27 -24.64 15.32 15.78
CA LEU A 27 -24.08 15.41 14.43
C LEU A 27 -22.66 15.98 14.44
N VAL A 28 -22.42 17.05 15.22
CA VAL A 28 -21.07 17.62 15.36
C VAL A 28 -20.09 16.59 15.92
N VAL A 29 -20.48 15.88 16.99
CA VAL A 29 -19.63 14.82 17.58
C VAL A 29 -19.36 13.71 16.58
N LEU A 30 -20.38 13.26 15.82
CA LEU A 30 -20.22 12.25 14.78
C LEU A 30 -19.25 12.69 13.69
N LEU A 31 -19.31 13.94 13.24
CA LEU A 31 -18.39 14.48 12.24
C LEU A 31 -16.94 14.50 12.76
N VAL A 32 -16.73 14.91 14.01
CA VAL A 32 -15.41 14.91 14.65
C VAL A 32 -14.87 13.48 14.76
N MET A 33 -15.70 12.53 15.20
CA MET A 33 -15.32 11.12 15.28
C MET A 33 -15.00 10.53 13.90
N ALA A 34 -15.79 10.84 12.88
CA ALA A 34 -15.56 10.38 11.52
C ALA A 34 -14.24 10.91 10.94
N ALA A 35 -13.95 12.20 11.14
CA ALA A 35 -12.69 12.80 10.72
C ALA A 35 -11.48 12.17 11.44
N ALA A 36 -11.59 11.92 12.74
CA ALA A 36 -10.52 11.26 13.51
C ALA A 36 -10.31 9.80 13.05
N ALA A 37 -11.40 9.05 12.84
CA ALA A 37 -11.35 7.68 12.36
C ALA A 37 -10.76 7.59 10.94
N LEU A 38 -11.12 8.51 10.05
CA LEU A 38 -10.56 8.58 8.70
C LEU A 38 -9.06 8.87 8.74
N ASN A 39 -8.62 9.85 9.54
CA ASN A 39 -7.20 10.16 9.70
C ASN A 39 -6.42 8.96 10.26
N GLY A 40 -6.95 8.29 11.28
CA GLY A 40 -6.37 7.05 11.82
C GLY A 40 -6.29 5.94 10.77
N GLY A 41 -7.36 5.72 10.01
CA GLY A 41 -7.41 4.74 8.93
C GLY A 41 -6.40 5.04 7.83
N MET A 42 -6.31 6.29 7.39
CA MET A 42 -5.32 6.73 6.39
C MET A 42 -3.89 6.49 6.88
N LYS A 43 -3.56 6.88 8.12
CA LYS A 43 -2.23 6.63 8.70
C LYS A 43 -1.90 5.15 8.76
N GLN A 44 -2.86 4.32 9.16
CA GLN A 44 -2.66 2.86 9.23
C GLN A 44 -2.41 2.25 7.86
N VAL A 45 -3.19 2.63 6.84
CA VAL A 45 -3.02 2.13 5.48
C VAL A 45 -1.70 2.59 4.86
N LEU A 46 -1.31 3.85 5.08
CA LEU A 46 -0.07 4.40 4.54
C LEU A 46 1.17 3.84 5.25
N SER A 47 1.15 3.72 6.58
CA SER A 47 2.28 3.16 7.34
C SER A 47 2.51 1.67 7.07
N ALA A 48 1.45 0.90 6.81
CA ALA A 48 1.57 -0.52 6.45
C ALA A 48 2.23 -0.74 5.08
N SER A 49 2.27 0.27 4.21
CA SER A 49 2.79 0.14 2.84
C SER A 49 4.31 0.31 2.70
N GLY A 50 5.01 0.71 3.77
CA GLY A 50 6.45 0.94 3.75
C GLY A 50 7.17 0.34 4.96
N SER A 51 8.36 -0.22 4.74
CA SER A 51 9.25 -0.68 5.82
C SER A 51 10.22 0.43 6.22
N ALA A 52 10.28 0.76 7.51
CA ALA A 52 11.26 1.72 8.05
C ALA A 52 12.71 1.24 7.93
N ARG A 53 12.93 -0.03 7.56
CA ARG A 53 14.26 -0.63 7.38
C ARG A 53 14.70 -0.71 5.92
N ASN A 54 13.87 -0.24 5.00
CA ASN A 54 14.16 -0.27 3.57
C ASN A 54 14.45 1.15 3.08
N ALA A 55 15.62 1.34 2.48
CA ALA A 55 15.97 2.58 1.80
C ALA A 55 15.83 2.39 0.29
N ILE A 56 15.20 3.35 -0.39
CA ILE A 56 15.08 3.39 -1.85
C ILE A 56 16.06 4.44 -2.36
N LEU A 57 16.97 4.03 -3.24
CA LEU A 57 17.89 4.93 -3.91
C LEU A 57 17.29 5.34 -5.25
N LEU A 58 17.20 6.65 -5.49
CA LEU A 58 16.69 7.24 -6.72
C LEU A 58 17.78 8.13 -7.34
N GLY A 59 17.72 8.30 -8.67
CA GLY A 59 18.56 9.26 -9.37
C GLY A 59 18.24 10.69 -8.94
N ALA A 60 19.27 11.53 -8.80
CA ALA A 60 19.11 12.93 -8.42
C ALA A 60 18.16 13.66 -9.39
N GLY A 61 17.16 14.38 -8.86
CA GLY A 61 16.13 15.06 -9.66
C GLY A 61 14.96 14.18 -10.13
N SER A 62 14.95 12.89 -9.77
CA SER A 62 13.83 11.97 -10.04
C SER A 62 13.03 11.59 -8.79
N GLU A 63 13.17 12.36 -7.71
CA GLU A 63 12.50 12.16 -6.42
C GLU A 63 10.98 12.20 -6.54
N GLU A 64 10.45 13.03 -7.45
CA GLU A 64 9.01 13.13 -7.71
C GLU A 64 8.48 12.02 -8.65
N SER A 65 9.35 11.24 -9.30
CA SER A 65 8.93 10.25 -10.30
C SER A 65 9.92 9.09 -10.45
N ILE A 66 9.62 8.00 -9.76
CA ILE A 66 10.40 6.74 -9.81
C ILE A 66 10.54 6.22 -11.26
N GLN A 67 9.53 6.43 -12.11
CA GLN A 67 9.54 5.99 -13.52
C GLN A 67 10.58 6.71 -14.38
N ARG A 68 11.00 7.91 -13.98
CA ARG A 68 12.03 8.70 -14.67
C ARG A 68 13.40 8.56 -14.02
N SER A 69 13.49 7.86 -12.89
CA SER A 69 14.75 7.63 -12.19
C SER A 69 15.63 6.68 -12.98
N GLU A 70 16.81 7.16 -13.36
CA GLU A 70 17.85 6.37 -13.98
C GLU A 70 19.05 6.29 -13.04
N ILE A 71 19.47 5.06 -12.72
CA ILE A 71 20.67 4.78 -11.92
C ILE A 71 21.49 3.72 -12.64
N ALA A 72 22.81 3.92 -12.67
CA ALA A 72 23.71 2.93 -13.26
C ALA A 72 23.69 1.64 -12.45
N GLU A 73 23.81 0.47 -13.10
CA GLU A 73 23.77 -0.85 -12.45
C GLU A 73 24.82 -0.98 -11.33
N ARG A 74 26.02 -0.41 -11.53
CA ARG A 74 27.11 -0.33 -10.54
C ARG A 74 26.71 0.30 -9.20
N THR A 75 25.65 1.11 -9.17
CA THR A 75 25.15 1.76 -7.96
C THR A 75 24.75 0.75 -6.91
N ALA A 76 24.18 -0.41 -7.29
CA ALA A 76 23.81 -1.45 -6.34
C ALA A 76 25.04 -2.02 -5.61
N GLY A 77 26.13 -2.29 -6.35
CA GLY A 77 27.39 -2.78 -5.76
C GLY A 77 28.05 -1.73 -4.85
N ILE A 78 28.05 -0.46 -5.27
CA ILE A 78 28.56 0.64 -4.44
C ILE A 78 27.72 0.80 -3.17
N ALA A 79 26.39 0.80 -3.28
CA ALA A 79 25.48 0.92 -2.14
C ALA A 79 25.68 -0.24 -1.15
N SER A 80 25.82 -1.47 -1.65
CA SER A 80 26.08 -2.63 -0.80
C SER A 80 27.40 -2.53 -0.01
N ALA A 81 28.41 -1.86 -0.55
CA ALA A 81 29.71 -1.72 0.10
C ALA A 81 29.81 -0.46 0.98
N ALA A 82 29.18 0.64 0.56
CA ALA A 82 29.28 1.94 1.21
C ALA A 82 28.26 2.14 2.34
N VAL A 83 27.10 1.49 2.26
CA VAL A 83 26.06 1.60 3.29
C VAL A 83 26.35 0.60 4.40
N ALA A 84 26.67 1.10 5.59
CA ALA A 84 26.86 0.27 6.77
C ALA A 84 25.54 -0.33 7.24
N GLY A 85 25.56 -1.60 7.69
CA GLY A 85 24.40 -2.26 8.27
C GLY A 85 23.39 -2.83 7.26
N VAL A 86 23.75 -2.93 5.97
CA VAL A 86 22.93 -3.66 5.00
C VAL A 86 22.76 -5.10 5.46
N SER A 87 21.50 -5.53 5.58
CA SER A 87 21.17 -6.90 5.95
C SER A 87 21.72 -7.89 4.93
N GLN A 88 22.21 -9.03 5.39
CA GLN A 88 22.71 -10.10 4.52
C GLN A 88 21.98 -11.40 4.84
N THR A 89 21.55 -12.11 3.81
CA THR A 89 20.97 -13.45 3.94
C THR A 89 21.84 -14.42 3.14
N LEU A 90 22.36 -15.45 3.81
CA LEU A 90 23.23 -16.48 3.18
C LEU A 90 24.45 -15.87 2.44
N GLY A 91 25.03 -14.80 2.98
CA GLY A 91 26.18 -14.10 2.39
C GLY A 91 25.85 -13.20 1.19
N SER A 92 24.58 -13.08 0.81
CA SER A 92 24.12 -12.14 -0.22
C SER A 92 23.56 -10.88 0.44
N PRO A 93 23.99 -9.67 0.04
CA PRO A 93 23.45 -8.43 0.56
C PRO A 93 22.02 -8.20 0.05
N ALA A 94 21.15 -7.72 0.94
CA ALA A 94 19.78 -7.35 0.62
C ALA A 94 19.76 -6.02 -0.15
N VAL A 95 20.21 -6.07 -1.40
CA VAL A 95 20.21 -4.96 -2.36
C VAL A 95 19.63 -5.47 -3.66
N SER A 96 18.57 -4.80 -4.14
CA SER A 96 17.90 -5.15 -5.38
C SER A 96 17.89 -3.96 -6.32
N THR A 97 18.42 -4.15 -7.52
CA THR A 97 18.24 -3.22 -8.63
C THR A 97 16.87 -3.47 -9.25
N GLU A 98 16.10 -2.41 -9.44
CA GLU A 98 14.71 -2.52 -9.87
C GLU A 98 14.37 -1.51 -10.96
N ILE A 99 13.51 -1.92 -11.89
CA ILE A 99 13.08 -1.12 -13.03
C ILE A 99 11.56 -1.05 -13.02
N HIS A 100 11.01 0.15 -13.09
CA HIS A 100 9.56 0.38 -13.12
C HIS A 100 9.15 0.80 -14.52
N TYR A 101 8.28 0.03 -15.16
CA TYR A 101 7.82 0.28 -16.52
C TYR A 101 6.30 0.16 -16.62
N MET A 102 5.63 1.21 -17.06
CA MET A 102 4.18 1.21 -17.27
C MET A 102 3.88 0.89 -18.73
N THR A 103 3.19 -0.22 -18.99
CA THR A 103 2.80 -0.60 -20.36
C THR A 103 1.46 -1.33 -20.37
N TYR A 104 0.98 -1.68 -21.56
CA TYR A 104 -0.23 -2.47 -21.73
C TYR A 104 0.09 -3.96 -21.70
N LEU A 105 -0.61 -4.68 -20.84
CA LEU A 105 -0.65 -6.13 -20.84
C LEU A 105 -1.82 -6.59 -21.72
N GLU A 106 -1.52 -7.45 -22.69
CA GLU A 106 -2.52 -8.17 -23.46
C GLU A 106 -2.50 -9.63 -23.01
N VAL A 107 -3.60 -10.09 -22.43
CA VAL A 107 -3.81 -11.49 -22.07
C VAL A 107 -4.69 -12.10 -23.14
N ALA A 108 -4.32 -13.28 -23.65
CA ALA A 108 -5.06 -13.97 -24.70
C ALA A 108 -6.58 -14.00 -24.42
N GLY A 109 -7.36 -13.42 -25.33
CA GLY A 109 -8.83 -13.36 -25.24
C GLY A 109 -9.39 -12.23 -24.35
N LYS A 110 -8.58 -11.25 -23.94
CA LYS A 110 -9.02 -10.09 -23.15
C LYS A 110 -8.54 -8.76 -23.73
N SER A 111 -9.23 -7.69 -23.35
CA SER A 111 -8.86 -6.32 -23.71
C SER A 111 -7.52 -5.92 -23.11
N LYS A 112 -6.75 -5.10 -23.86
CA LYS A 112 -5.53 -4.47 -23.38
C LYS A 112 -5.79 -3.71 -22.07
N ALA A 113 -5.03 -4.03 -21.03
CA ALA A 113 -5.10 -3.36 -19.74
C ALA A 113 -3.77 -2.70 -19.42
N GLN A 114 -3.79 -1.49 -18.89
CA GLN A 114 -2.57 -0.83 -18.43
C GLN A 114 -2.11 -1.51 -17.12
N ALA A 115 -0.82 -1.84 -17.04
CA ALA A 115 -0.21 -2.47 -15.89
C ALA A 115 1.18 -1.89 -15.61
N LEU A 116 1.49 -1.76 -14.32
CA LEU A 116 2.84 -1.42 -13.87
C LEU A 116 3.64 -2.71 -13.74
N PHE A 117 4.72 -2.81 -14.51
CA PHE A 117 5.69 -3.88 -14.43
C PHE A 117 6.87 -3.42 -13.59
N ARG A 118 7.36 -4.32 -12.74
CA ARG A 118 8.56 -4.13 -11.93
C ARG A 118 9.55 -5.23 -12.29
N GLY A 119 10.62 -4.87 -12.98
CA GLY A 119 11.78 -5.73 -13.16
C GLY A 119 12.53 -5.81 -11.84
N VAL A 120 12.76 -7.02 -11.35
CA VAL A 120 13.38 -7.28 -10.05
C VAL A 120 14.37 -8.44 -10.14
N THR A 121 15.39 -8.43 -9.28
CA THR A 121 16.27 -9.60 -9.08
C THR A 121 15.74 -10.47 -7.93
N PRO A 122 16.22 -11.72 -7.78
CA PRO A 122 15.83 -12.57 -6.64
C PRO A 122 16.11 -11.94 -5.27
N ALA A 123 17.10 -11.03 -5.19
CA ALA A 123 17.40 -10.27 -3.97
C ALA A 123 16.24 -9.36 -3.53
N ALA A 124 15.29 -9.02 -4.42
CA ALA A 124 14.10 -8.24 -4.08
C ALA A 124 13.23 -8.92 -3.01
N LEU A 125 13.20 -10.26 -2.95
CA LEU A 125 12.49 -10.98 -1.89
C LEU A 125 13.15 -10.83 -0.51
N GLN A 126 14.43 -10.48 -0.47
CA GLN A 126 15.15 -10.19 0.77
C GLN A 126 14.96 -8.73 1.19
N VAL A 127 14.85 -7.82 0.22
CA VAL A 127 14.58 -6.40 0.46
C VAL A 127 13.13 -6.18 0.89
N HIS A 128 12.16 -6.87 0.26
CA HIS A 128 10.73 -6.71 0.55
C HIS A 128 10.18 -7.97 1.26
N PRO A 129 10.40 -8.12 2.58
CA PRO A 129 10.03 -9.33 3.33
C PRO A 129 8.52 -9.57 3.40
N GLU A 130 7.71 -8.56 3.12
CA GLU A 130 6.26 -8.67 3.02
C GLU A 130 5.85 -9.44 1.74
N VAL A 131 6.69 -9.44 0.70
CA VAL A 131 6.42 -10.14 -0.55
C VAL A 131 6.79 -11.60 -0.42
N ARG A 132 5.83 -12.48 -0.63
CA ARG A 132 6.03 -13.94 -0.57
C ARG A 132 5.48 -14.64 -1.80
N LEU A 133 6.29 -15.53 -2.35
CA LEU A 133 5.87 -16.51 -3.35
C LEU A 133 4.88 -17.49 -2.71
N LEU A 134 3.64 -17.52 -3.20
CA LEU A 134 2.64 -18.48 -2.74
C LEU A 134 2.65 -19.76 -3.56
N ALA A 135 2.84 -19.63 -4.87
CA ALA A 135 2.77 -20.74 -5.81
C ALA A 135 3.65 -20.46 -7.03
N GLY A 136 4.27 -21.51 -7.56
CA GLY A 136 5.21 -21.42 -8.68
C GLY A 136 6.62 -21.06 -8.24
N THR A 137 7.40 -20.56 -9.18
CA THR A 137 8.81 -20.19 -9.00
C THR A 137 9.01 -18.70 -9.23
N PHE A 138 10.17 -18.19 -8.85
CA PHE A 138 10.57 -16.83 -9.22
C PHE A 138 10.63 -16.73 -10.76
N PRO A 139 10.07 -15.65 -11.37
CA PRO A 139 9.88 -15.53 -12.80
C PRO A 139 11.22 -15.62 -13.52
N GLN A 140 11.28 -16.45 -14.55
CA GLN A 140 12.37 -16.48 -15.52
C GLN A 140 12.13 -15.45 -16.63
N ALA A 141 13.08 -15.32 -17.56
CA ALA A 141 12.93 -14.44 -18.70
C ALA A 141 11.66 -14.77 -19.51
N GLY A 142 10.81 -13.77 -19.75
CA GLY A 142 9.53 -13.94 -20.43
C GLY A 142 8.37 -14.40 -19.53
N GLU A 143 8.61 -14.67 -18.25
CA GLU A 143 7.57 -14.97 -17.27
C GLU A 143 7.26 -13.74 -16.41
N ILE A 144 6.05 -13.69 -15.85
CA ILE A 144 5.59 -12.61 -14.99
C ILE A 144 5.06 -13.21 -13.69
N MET A 145 5.49 -12.63 -12.57
CA MET A 145 4.88 -12.90 -11.27
C MET A 145 3.76 -11.89 -11.02
N VAL A 146 2.60 -12.37 -10.57
CA VAL A 146 1.42 -11.53 -10.41
C VAL A 146 0.98 -11.47 -8.95
N GLY A 147 0.71 -10.25 -8.50
CA GLY A 147 0.17 -9.97 -7.17
C GLY A 147 -1.23 -10.59 -6.99
N LYS A 148 -1.55 -11.10 -5.79
CA LYS A 148 -2.86 -11.67 -5.46
C LYS A 148 -3.99 -10.68 -5.80
N LEU A 149 -3.81 -9.38 -5.66
CA LEU A 149 -4.85 -8.40 -5.94
C LEU A 149 -4.83 -7.85 -7.38
N ALA A 150 -3.82 -8.18 -8.18
CA ALA A 150 -3.68 -7.64 -9.54
C ALA A 150 -4.85 -8.03 -10.46
N PHE A 151 -5.49 -9.17 -10.23
CA PHE A 151 -6.68 -9.59 -10.99
C PHE A 151 -7.88 -8.66 -10.78
N ARG A 152 -7.97 -7.98 -9.62
CA ARG A 152 -9.09 -7.07 -9.29
C ARG A 152 -9.02 -5.77 -10.08
N TYR A 153 -7.80 -5.33 -10.41
CA TYR A 153 -7.59 -4.12 -11.20
C TYR A 153 -7.84 -4.34 -12.70
N GLN A 154 -7.71 -5.59 -13.17
CA GLN A 154 -7.79 -5.94 -14.60
C GLN A 154 -9.15 -6.53 -15.04
N GLY A 155 -10.20 -6.45 -14.22
CA GLY A 155 -11.53 -7.01 -14.54
C GLY A 155 -11.50 -8.50 -14.93
N SER A 156 -10.46 -9.22 -14.50
CA SER A 156 -10.04 -10.46 -15.12
C SER A 156 -10.37 -11.65 -14.24
N SER A 157 -11.18 -12.58 -14.76
CA SER A 157 -11.55 -13.82 -14.07
C SER A 157 -10.31 -14.60 -13.60
N LYS A 158 -10.46 -15.26 -12.44
CA LYS A 158 -9.51 -15.94 -11.54
C LYS A 158 -8.60 -17.01 -12.18
N HIS A 159 -8.66 -17.19 -13.50
CA HIS A 159 -7.98 -18.23 -14.28
C HIS A 159 -6.61 -17.83 -14.85
N LEU A 160 -5.97 -16.76 -14.36
CA LEU A 160 -4.53 -16.52 -14.58
C LEU A 160 -3.72 -17.47 -13.68
N SER A 161 -3.84 -18.76 -13.98
CA SER A 161 -3.16 -19.86 -13.33
C SER A 161 -1.72 -19.94 -13.81
N ARG A 162 -0.83 -19.18 -13.17
CA ARG A 162 0.53 -19.57 -12.74
C ARG A 162 1.25 -18.32 -12.22
N ALA A 163 1.90 -18.48 -11.06
CA ALA A 163 2.63 -17.46 -10.29
C ALA A 163 1.77 -16.43 -9.53
N PHE A 164 1.28 -16.85 -8.35
CA PHE A 164 0.70 -15.97 -7.34
C PHE A 164 1.78 -15.56 -6.33
N ALA A 165 1.97 -14.25 -6.11
CA ALA A 165 2.63 -13.70 -4.93
C ALA A 165 1.72 -12.69 -4.23
N THR A 166 1.76 -12.63 -2.90
CA THR A 166 0.84 -11.79 -2.11
C THR A 166 1.49 -10.46 -1.76
N ALA A 167 0.70 -9.40 -1.92
CA ALA A 167 0.49 -8.34 -0.94
C ALA A 167 -1.04 -8.11 -0.89
#